data_AF-A0A8H6N8E9-F1
#
_entry.id   AF-A0A8H6N8E9-F1
#
_cell.length_a   1.000
_cell.length_b   1.000
_cell.length_c   1.000
_cell.angle_alpha   90.00
_cell.angle_beta   90.00
_cell.angle_gamma   90.00
#
_symmetry.space_group_name_H-M   'P 1'
#
loop_
_entity.id
_entity.type
_entity.pdbx_description
1 polymer ?
#
loop_
_entity_poly.entity_id
_entity_poly.type
_entity_poly.pdbx_seq_one_letter_code
_entity_poly.pdbx_strand_id
1 'polypeptide(L)'
;MPAEESKPLDPAVKQAEDAAAEAQDKGKGKEKEPEVESEDDEEDAPEGEGSAPASGAPKKKKKKSKRKKVKEALTGQPSDPDALIKQAIQGLTPQQLTELLALNPALANEVGAGGGKSADETAAALRKLNLQDIMTGLASAGKNAKDMASYKFWATQPVPKFGEGSGAPAEDGPIRIQKVEDVPKEGPPLVDGFEWVTMNLEDEGEMKEVYELLNGHYVEDDEAMFRFNYSPEMLKWALMAPGWRKEWHVGVRASQSRKLVAFISAIPVDLRVRKNVITCSEVNFMVVHKKLRGKRLAPVLIKEITRRSNLREIWQGLYTGGVVLPKPVSTCRYYHRAIDWQKLYEVGFSPLPPKSKPQLQIRKYQLPDATATPGLRELQEKDIPQARELLTKYLARFDMAPQYTEEEFKHWFLHDASAPGERVIWTYVVETNGKITDMFSFYNLESTIINSSKHKVIRAAYLWYYATEAGLSTPLDKGALGKRLNALIGDALILGKKNKFDVFNGLSLLDNGLFLEQQKFGPGDGQLHYYLFNYRAAPISGGVDMHNRLDEEGLSGIGLVML
;
A
#
# COMPACT_ATOMS: atom_id res chain seq x y z
N MET A 1 -42.55 25.55 44.94
CA MET A 1 -41.88 24.99 43.74
C MET A 1 -40.64 24.27 44.23
N PRO A 2 -40.49 22.97 44.00
CA PRO A 2 -39.36 22.19 44.50
C PRO A 2 -38.11 22.44 43.63
N ALA A 3 -36.94 22.28 44.26
CA ALA A 3 -35.63 22.36 43.65
C ALA A 3 -35.41 21.20 42.67
N GLU A 4 -34.92 21.50 41.46
CA GLU A 4 -34.44 20.49 40.52
C GLU A 4 -32.95 20.22 40.74
N GLU A 5 -32.65 18.94 40.91
CA GLU A 5 -31.33 18.36 41.14
C GLU A 5 -30.44 18.46 39.89
N SER A 6 -29.20 18.87 40.11
CA SER A 6 -28.12 18.86 39.13
C SER A 6 -27.79 17.43 38.71
N LYS A 7 -28.03 17.08 37.44
CA LYS A 7 -27.57 15.82 36.85
C LYS A 7 -26.03 15.79 36.75
N PRO A 8 -25.37 14.64 36.98
CA PRO A 8 -23.93 14.52 36.75
C PRO A 8 -23.63 14.59 35.25
N LEU A 9 -22.71 15.49 34.87
CA LEU A 9 -22.15 15.57 33.51
C LEU A 9 -21.35 14.30 33.18
N ASP A 10 -21.50 13.80 31.95
CA ASP A 10 -20.76 12.66 31.41
C ASP A 10 -19.24 12.96 31.42
N PRO A 11 -18.39 12.08 31.97
CA PRO A 11 -16.93 12.22 31.96
C PRO A 11 -16.34 12.51 30.56
N ALA A 12 -16.98 12.04 29.48
CA ALA A 12 -16.55 12.29 28.12
C ALA A 12 -16.76 13.74 27.66
N VAL A 13 -17.82 14.40 28.13
CA VAL A 13 -18.11 15.82 27.84
C VAL A 13 -17.12 16.70 28.59
N LYS A 14 -16.86 16.39 29.87
CA LYS A 14 -15.90 17.12 30.68
C LYS A 14 -14.47 17.01 30.15
N GLN A 15 -14.05 15.83 29.69
CA GLN A 15 -12.75 15.64 29.03
C GLN A 15 -12.63 16.38 27.68
N ALA A 16 -13.74 16.59 26.97
CA ALA A 16 -13.76 17.37 25.73
C ALA A 16 -13.63 18.88 26.00
N GLU A 17 -14.27 19.36 27.07
CA GLU A 17 -14.17 20.75 27.55
C GLU A 17 -12.76 21.06 28.09
N ASP A 18 -12.18 20.19 28.90
CA ASP A 18 -10.82 20.35 29.44
C ASP A 18 -9.76 20.37 28.31
N ALA A 19 -9.95 19.51 27.30
CA ALA A 19 -9.11 19.47 26.11
C ALA A 19 -9.24 20.72 25.20
N ALA A 20 -10.37 21.44 25.27
CA ALA A 20 -10.59 22.68 24.53
C ALA A 20 -10.00 23.89 25.28
N ALA A 21 -10.05 23.88 26.61
CA ALA A 21 -9.47 24.90 27.47
C ALA A 21 -7.92 24.89 27.43
N GLU A 22 -7.28 23.73 27.51
CA GLU A 22 -5.81 23.61 27.42
C GLU A 22 -5.25 24.06 26.06
N ALA A 23 -6.05 23.97 24.99
CA ALA A 23 -5.65 24.43 23.67
C ALA A 23 -5.65 25.96 23.54
N GLN A 24 -6.42 26.66 24.38
CA GLN A 24 -6.44 28.13 24.41
C GLN A 24 -5.29 28.70 25.25
N ASP A 25 -4.80 27.98 26.26
CA ASP A 25 -3.77 28.48 27.19
C ASP A 25 -2.34 28.35 26.62
N LYS A 26 -2.10 27.42 25.68
CA LYS A 26 -0.81 27.29 24.96
C LYS A 26 -0.56 28.39 23.92
N GLY A 27 -1.49 29.32 23.73
CA GLY A 27 -1.36 30.48 22.84
C GLY A 27 -0.63 31.69 23.45
N LYS A 28 -0.27 31.69 24.73
CA LYS A 28 0.42 32.81 25.39
C LYS A 28 1.44 32.36 26.45
N GLY A 29 2.73 32.30 26.10
CA GLY A 29 3.79 32.15 27.12
C GLY A 29 5.20 31.96 26.57
N LYS A 30 6.09 32.90 26.94
CA LYS A 30 7.51 33.09 26.57
C LYS A 30 8.48 31.91 26.79
N GLU A 31 9.54 31.96 25.98
CA GLU A 31 10.85 31.29 26.07
C GLU A 31 11.40 31.06 27.48
N LYS A 32 11.97 29.87 27.70
CA LYS A 32 13.14 29.61 28.56
C LYS A 32 13.79 28.28 28.15
N GLU A 33 15.07 28.32 27.80
CA GLU A 33 15.98 27.15 27.76
C GLU A 33 16.09 26.54 29.17
N PRO A 34 16.47 25.25 29.29
CA PRO A 34 17.83 25.00 29.78
C PRO A 34 18.55 23.75 29.22
N GLU A 35 19.86 23.94 29.11
CA GLU A 35 21.00 23.13 29.58
C GLU A 35 21.12 21.62 29.32
N VAL A 36 22.33 21.32 28.84
CA VAL A 36 22.97 20.04 28.56
C VAL A 36 23.58 19.50 29.84
N GLU A 37 23.33 18.23 30.17
CA GLU A 37 24.25 17.43 30.99
C GLU A 37 24.41 16.04 30.38
N SER A 38 25.68 15.73 30.13
CA SER A 38 26.28 14.48 29.67
C SER A 38 26.56 13.56 30.84
N GLU A 39 26.36 12.26 30.69
CA GLU A 39 27.16 11.26 31.41
C GLU A 39 27.55 10.12 30.45
N ASP A 40 28.87 9.94 30.38
CA ASP A 40 29.62 8.86 29.74
C ASP A 40 29.38 7.52 30.46
N ASP A 41 29.63 6.41 29.76
CA ASP A 41 30.40 5.29 30.33
C ASP A 41 30.94 4.40 29.18
N GLU A 42 32.27 4.37 29.08
CA GLU A 42 33.10 3.45 28.29
C GLU A 42 33.28 2.11 29.03
N GLU A 43 33.45 1.00 28.30
CA GLU A 43 34.59 0.05 28.35
C GLU A 43 33.97 -1.37 28.50
N ASP A 44 34.47 -2.51 28.01
CA ASP A 44 35.69 -2.86 27.30
C ASP A 44 35.47 -4.20 26.56
N ALA A 45 36.31 -4.49 25.55
CA ALA A 45 36.54 -5.85 25.03
C ALA A 45 37.73 -6.49 25.77
N PRO A 46 38.04 -7.79 25.58
CA PRO A 46 39.12 -8.07 24.63
C PRO A 46 39.04 -9.42 23.87
N GLU A 47 40.00 -9.53 22.95
CA GLU A 47 40.30 -10.48 21.87
C GLU A 47 40.78 -11.90 22.30
N GLY A 48 40.92 -12.81 21.32
CA GLY A 48 41.85 -13.96 21.43
C GLY A 48 41.66 -15.11 20.42
N GLU A 49 42.65 -15.32 19.55
CA GLU A 49 42.76 -16.25 18.40
C GLU A 49 43.05 -17.74 18.73
N GLY A 50 42.94 -18.64 17.71
CA GLY A 50 43.97 -19.69 17.50
C GLY A 50 43.58 -21.18 17.24
N SER A 51 43.57 -21.59 15.96
CA SER A 51 44.13 -22.84 15.36
C SER A 51 43.63 -24.28 15.69
N ALA A 52 43.53 -25.10 14.61
CA ALA A 52 43.28 -26.56 14.51
C ALA A 52 44.62 -27.39 14.60
N PRO A 53 44.75 -28.74 14.39
CA PRO A 53 43.94 -29.69 13.56
C PRO A 53 43.85 -31.22 13.93
N ALA A 54 43.09 -31.95 13.08
CA ALA A 54 43.26 -33.34 12.57
C ALA A 54 42.61 -34.59 13.25
N SER A 55 41.67 -35.25 12.52
CA SER A 55 41.82 -36.59 11.86
C SER A 55 40.52 -37.43 11.78
N GLY A 56 40.31 -38.15 10.65
CA GLY A 56 39.49 -39.37 10.58
C GLY A 56 38.26 -39.40 9.63
N ALA A 57 38.38 -40.06 8.47
CA ALA A 57 37.25 -40.57 7.65
C ALA A 57 37.52 -42.06 7.30
N PRO A 58 36.51 -42.95 7.10
CA PRO A 58 35.84 -43.04 5.78
C PRO A 58 34.39 -43.60 5.77
N LYS A 59 33.42 -42.97 5.09
CA LYS A 59 32.15 -43.60 4.62
C LYS A 59 31.65 -42.97 3.29
N LYS A 60 32.23 -43.36 2.14
CA LYS A 60 31.85 -42.80 0.80
C LYS A 60 31.15 -43.76 -0.19
N LYS A 61 30.94 -45.05 0.10
CA LYS A 61 30.37 -45.99 -0.90
C LYS A 61 28.83 -46.20 -0.88
N LYS A 62 28.09 -45.83 0.17
CA LYS A 62 26.60 -45.96 0.21
C LYS A 62 25.80 -44.75 -0.33
N LYS A 63 26.45 -43.61 -0.57
CA LYS A 63 25.77 -42.34 -0.94
C LYS A 63 25.39 -42.22 -2.42
N LYS A 64 25.97 -43.04 -3.30
CA LYS A 64 25.78 -42.95 -4.77
C LYS A 64 24.46 -43.57 -5.26
N SER A 65 23.91 -44.57 -4.55
CA SER A 65 22.65 -45.23 -4.92
C SER A 65 21.40 -44.40 -4.53
N LYS A 66 21.43 -43.66 -3.41
CA LYS A 66 20.34 -42.74 -3.03
C LYS A 66 20.20 -41.54 -3.97
N ARG A 67 21.31 -41.00 -4.52
CA ARG A 67 21.28 -39.88 -5.47
C ARG A 67 20.63 -40.23 -6.82
N LYS A 68 20.68 -41.50 -7.25
CA LYS A 68 20.04 -41.93 -8.51
C LYS A 68 18.51 -42.04 -8.35
N LYS A 69 18.04 -42.60 -7.22
CA LYS A 69 16.60 -42.63 -6.89
C LYS A 69 15.98 -41.25 -6.70
N VAL A 70 16.74 -40.26 -6.20
CA VAL A 70 16.26 -38.87 -6.06
C VAL A 70 16.20 -38.15 -7.41
N LYS A 71 17.11 -38.47 -8.35
CA LYS A 71 17.11 -37.86 -9.69
C LYS A 71 15.96 -38.37 -10.57
N GLU A 72 15.55 -39.63 -10.42
CA GLU A 72 14.37 -40.19 -11.10
C GLU A 72 13.03 -39.70 -10.50
N ALA A 73 13.02 -39.30 -9.23
CA ALA A 73 11.84 -38.69 -8.59
C ALA A 73 11.63 -37.20 -8.95
N LEU A 74 12.69 -36.50 -9.39
CA LEU A 74 12.67 -35.08 -9.76
C LEU A 74 12.34 -34.83 -11.25
N THR A 75 12.17 -35.88 -12.05
CA THR A 75 11.78 -35.79 -13.47
C THR A 75 10.30 -36.08 -13.72
N GLY A 76 9.52 -36.38 -12.67
CA GLY A 76 8.06 -36.44 -12.75
C GLY A 76 7.47 -35.07 -12.38
N GLN A 77 6.75 -34.44 -13.29
CA GLN A 77 6.01 -33.21 -13.03
C GLN A 77 4.93 -33.44 -11.97
N PRO A 78 4.82 -32.55 -10.97
CA PRO A 78 3.53 -32.08 -10.50
C PRO A 78 3.38 -30.65 -11.02
N SER A 79 2.38 -30.42 -11.86
CA SER A 79 1.94 -29.09 -12.30
C SER A 79 1.18 -28.33 -11.20
N ASP A 80 1.30 -28.76 -9.95
CA ASP A 80 0.54 -28.25 -8.81
C ASP A 80 1.50 -27.81 -7.68
N PRO A 81 1.68 -26.49 -7.47
CA PRO A 81 2.47 -25.94 -6.37
C PRO A 81 2.01 -26.45 -4.99
N ASP A 82 0.71 -26.71 -4.81
CA ASP A 82 0.17 -27.23 -3.54
C ASP A 82 0.61 -28.68 -3.28
N ALA A 83 0.86 -29.47 -4.33
CA ALA A 83 1.35 -30.84 -4.21
C ALA A 83 2.82 -30.89 -3.76
N LEU A 84 3.66 -29.98 -4.26
CA LEU A 84 5.06 -29.84 -3.85
C LEU A 84 5.18 -29.44 -2.37
N ILE A 85 4.29 -28.55 -1.90
CA ILE A 85 4.25 -28.09 -0.50
C ILE A 85 3.78 -29.22 0.42
N LYS A 86 2.74 -29.98 0.03
CA LYS A 86 2.30 -31.16 0.79
C LYS A 86 3.41 -32.20 0.93
N GLN A 87 4.24 -32.36 -0.11
CA GLN A 87 5.40 -33.25 -0.08
C GLN A 87 6.56 -32.71 0.77
N ALA A 88 6.78 -31.40 0.76
CA ALA A 88 7.76 -30.73 1.63
C ALA A 88 7.38 -30.82 3.12
N ILE A 89 6.10 -30.60 3.45
CA ILE A 89 5.56 -30.73 4.82
C ILE A 89 5.65 -32.18 5.31
N GLN A 90 5.51 -33.18 4.44
CA GLN A 90 5.74 -34.60 4.79
C GLN A 90 7.20 -34.91 5.15
N GLY A 91 8.15 -34.11 4.67
CA GLY A 91 9.58 -34.31 4.93
C GLY A 91 10.08 -33.68 6.23
N LEU A 92 9.27 -32.88 6.92
CA LEU A 92 9.67 -32.20 8.16
C LEU A 92 9.57 -33.14 9.37
N THR A 93 10.56 -33.05 10.26
CA THR A 93 10.50 -33.76 11.53
C THR A 93 9.53 -33.08 12.50
N PRO A 94 9.00 -33.79 13.52
CA PRO A 94 8.14 -33.18 14.54
C PRO A 94 8.75 -31.95 15.22
N GLN A 95 10.08 -31.95 15.42
CA GLN A 95 10.83 -30.84 16.00
C GLN A 95 10.87 -29.62 15.07
N GLN A 96 11.12 -29.82 13.77
CA GLN A 96 11.09 -28.74 12.78
C GLN A 96 9.70 -28.14 12.59
N LEU A 97 8.66 -28.96 12.72
CA LEU A 97 7.27 -28.49 12.66
C LEU A 97 6.92 -27.62 13.87
N THR A 98 7.42 -27.99 15.04
CA THR A 98 7.23 -27.24 16.29
C THR A 98 7.97 -25.90 16.23
N GLU A 99 9.18 -25.89 15.67
CA GLU A 99 9.99 -24.68 15.47
C GLU A 99 9.34 -23.73 14.45
N LEU A 100 8.79 -24.25 13.35
CA LEU A 100 8.02 -23.47 12.35
C LEU A 100 6.79 -22.78 12.97
N LEU A 101 6.10 -23.46 13.89
CA LEU A 101 4.94 -22.91 14.60
C LEU A 101 5.33 -21.92 15.70
N ALA A 102 6.48 -22.13 16.34
CA ALA A 102 7.04 -21.17 17.30
C ALA A 102 7.48 -19.86 16.62
N LEU A 103 7.95 -19.95 15.36
CA LEU A 103 8.32 -18.80 14.53
C LEU A 103 7.11 -18.10 13.90
N ASN A 104 5.92 -18.71 13.93
CA ASN A 104 4.69 -18.11 13.41
C ASN A 104 3.48 -18.37 14.33
N PRO A 105 3.27 -17.51 15.34
CA PRO A 105 2.18 -17.64 16.31
C PRO A 105 0.78 -17.57 15.68
N ALA A 106 0.64 -16.88 14.54
CA ALA A 106 -0.63 -16.79 13.81
C ALA A 106 -0.96 -18.14 13.14
N LEU A 107 0.02 -18.74 12.45
CA LEU A 107 -0.10 -20.07 11.86
C LEU A 107 -0.36 -21.15 12.91
N ALA A 108 0.26 -21.03 14.10
CA ALA A 108 0.05 -21.93 15.23
C ALA A 108 -1.40 -21.92 15.76
N ASN A 109 -2.02 -20.74 15.79
CA ASN A 109 -3.42 -20.60 16.18
C ASN A 109 -4.37 -21.14 15.10
N GLU A 110 -4.07 -20.95 13.83
CA GLU A 110 -4.87 -21.41 12.69
C GLU A 110 -4.95 -22.95 12.60
N VAL A 111 -3.85 -23.65 12.92
CA VAL A 111 -3.83 -25.12 12.99
C VAL A 111 -4.27 -25.68 14.35
N GLY A 112 -4.55 -24.80 15.32
CA GLY A 112 -5.01 -25.15 16.66
C GLY A 112 -3.94 -25.85 17.51
N ALA A 113 -2.65 -25.51 17.31
CA ALA A 113 -1.53 -26.10 18.03
C ALA A 113 -1.47 -25.69 19.52
N GLY A 114 -2.18 -24.62 19.92
CA GLY A 114 -2.29 -24.19 21.32
C GLY A 114 -3.17 -25.08 22.21
N GLY A 115 -3.83 -26.11 21.65
CA GLY A 115 -4.78 -26.98 22.36
C GLY A 115 -4.25 -28.37 22.78
N GLY A 116 -2.94 -28.61 22.75
CA GLY A 116 -2.35 -29.90 23.14
C GLY A 116 -2.47 -31.02 22.10
N LYS A 117 -2.60 -30.67 20.81
CA LYS A 117 -2.60 -31.63 19.69
C LYS A 117 -1.24 -32.30 19.52
N SER A 118 -1.25 -33.55 19.07
CA SER A 118 -0.02 -34.28 18.73
C SER A 118 0.66 -33.69 17.48
N ALA A 119 1.96 -33.94 17.32
CA ALA A 119 2.72 -33.49 16.15
C ALA A 119 2.11 -34.00 14.82
N ASP A 120 1.52 -35.19 14.83
CA ASP A 120 0.89 -35.80 13.64
C ASP A 120 -0.43 -35.12 13.25
N GLU A 121 -1.25 -34.72 14.23
CA GLU A 121 -2.48 -33.95 14.00
C GLU A 121 -2.18 -32.53 13.52
N THR A 122 -1.12 -31.94 14.05
CA THR A 122 -0.63 -30.62 13.65
C THR A 122 -0.09 -30.64 12.22
N ALA A 123 0.65 -31.70 11.85
CA ALA A 123 1.09 -31.92 10.48
C ALA A 123 -0.11 -32.16 9.53
N ALA A 124 -1.14 -32.87 9.97
CA ALA A 124 -2.35 -33.08 9.19
C ALA A 124 -3.17 -31.80 8.99
N ALA A 125 -3.19 -30.88 9.96
CA ALA A 125 -3.83 -29.57 9.85
C ALA A 125 -3.06 -28.63 8.90
N LEU A 126 -1.72 -28.59 8.99
CA LEU A 126 -0.87 -27.82 8.07
C LEU A 126 -1.02 -28.28 6.60
N ARG A 127 -1.26 -29.58 6.37
CA ARG A 127 -1.52 -30.14 5.02
C ARG A 127 -2.85 -29.69 4.40
N LYS A 128 -3.77 -29.14 5.19
CA LYS A 128 -5.08 -28.63 4.73
C LYS A 128 -5.06 -27.14 4.37
N LEU A 129 -4.02 -26.41 4.77
CA LEU A 129 -3.83 -25.01 4.39
C LEU A 129 -3.28 -24.94 2.95
N ASN A 130 -3.80 -24.01 2.16
CA ASN A 130 -3.25 -23.73 0.84
C ASN A 130 -2.04 -22.77 0.98
N LEU A 131 -1.28 -22.62 -0.10
CA LEU A 131 -0.09 -21.78 -0.14
C LEU A 131 -0.36 -20.31 0.30
N GLN A 132 -1.55 -19.79 0.01
CA GLN A 132 -1.90 -18.42 0.33
C GLN A 132 -2.32 -18.21 1.78
N ASP A 133 -2.90 -19.20 2.44
CA ASP A 133 -3.19 -19.13 3.89
C ASP A 133 -1.86 -19.13 4.66
N ILE A 134 -0.86 -19.88 4.18
CA ILE A 134 0.51 -19.84 4.71
C ILE A 134 1.17 -18.48 4.42
N MET A 135 1.05 -17.93 3.19
CA MET A 135 1.58 -16.60 2.88
C MET A 135 0.85 -15.47 3.61
N THR A 136 -0.46 -15.58 3.80
CA THR A 136 -1.25 -14.65 4.61
C THR A 136 -0.80 -14.76 6.06
N GLY A 137 -0.60 -15.97 6.58
CA GLY A 137 -0.03 -16.25 7.90
C GLY A 137 1.42 -15.78 8.06
N LEU A 138 2.22 -15.73 6.99
CA LEU A 138 3.58 -15.17 6.99
C LEU A 138 3.58 -13.64 6.88
N ALA A 139 2.67 -13.05 6.08
CA ALA A 139 2.41 -11.61 6.05
C ALA A 139 1.83 -11.12 7.39
N SER A 140 1.10 -12.00 8.08
CA SER A 140 0.56 -11.84 9.43
C SER A 140 1.62 -11.85 10.53
N ALA A 141 2.86 -12.27 10.25
CA ALA A 141 3.96 -12.21 11.20
C ALA A 141 4.39 -10.75 11.51
N GLY A 142 3.91 -9.77 10.74
CA GLY A 142 3.93 -8.35 11.11
C GLY A 142 2.72 -7.97 11.97
N LYS A 143 2.94 -7.82 13.29
CA LYS A 143 2.15 -7.16 14.36
C LYS A 143 0.59 -7.15 14.37
N ASN A 144 -0.18 -7.58 13.38
CA ASN A 144 -1.60 -7.18 13.28
C ASN A 144 -2.59 -8.18 12.66
N ALA A 145 -2.27 -9.46 12.50
CA ALA A 145 -3.29 -10.44 12.09
C ALA A 145 -4.07 -10.97 13.29
N LYS A 146 -5.37 -10.71 13.30
CA LYS A 146 -6.31 -11.29 14.26
C LYS A 146 -7.29 -12.22 13.51
N ASP A 147 -7.85 -13.22 14.19
CA ASP A 147 -8.85 -14.16 13.63
C ASP A 147 -10.12 -13.42 13.10
N MET A 148 -10.87 -13.97 12.13
CA MET A 148 -12.15 -13.40 11.65
C MET A 148 -13.12 -13.05 12.78
N ALA A 149 -13.18 -13.88 13.82
CA ALA A 149 -14.01 -13.65 14.99
C ALA A 149 -13.66 -12.35 15.74
N SER A 150 -12.42 -11.86 15.58
CA SER A 150 -11.96 -10.59 16.13
C SER A 150 -12.38 -9.38 15.27
N TYR A 151 -12.63 -9.57 13.96
CA TYR A 151 -13.06 -8.52 13.03
C TYR A 151 -14.58 -8.34 13.02
N LYS A 152 -15.15 -7.96 14.18
CA LYS A 152 -16.60 -7.83 14.40
C LYS A 152 -17.34 -7.01 13.33
N PHE A 153 -16.71 -5.96 12.80
CA PHE A 153 -17.30 -5.16 11.72
C PHE A 153 -17.25 -5.89 10.38
N TRP A 154 -16.06 -6.26 9.90
CA TRP A 154 -15.85 -6.89 8.59
C TRP A 154 -16.58 -8.22 8.44
N ALA A 155 -16.79 -8.97 9.53
CA ALA A 155 -17.59 -10.20 9.52
C ALA A 155 -19.04 -9.99 9.07
N THR A 156 -19.56 -8.76 9.13
CA THR A 156 -20.92 -8.38 8.70
C THR A 156 -20.97 -7.74 7.32
N GLN A 157 -19.81 -7.46 6.70
CA GLN A 157 -19.72 -6.76 5.42
C GLN A 157 -19.69 -7.77 4.26
N PRO A 158 -20.11 -7.37 3.05
CA PRO A 158 -20.06 -8.23 1.86
C PRO A 158 -18.62 -8.30 1.33
N VAL A 159 -17.72 -8.92 2.08
CA VAL A 159 -16.32 -9.16 1.69
C VAL A 159 -16.00 -10.66 1.82
N PRO A 160 -15.09 -11.21 1.01
CA PRO A 160 -14.67 -12.61 1.17
C PRO A 160 -14.07 -12.85 2.56
N LYS A 161 -14.40 -13.99 3.19
CA LYS A 161 -13.87 -14.36 4.51
C LYS A 161 -12.54 -15.10 4.40
N PHE A 162 -11.72 -15.08 5.46
CA PHE A 162 -10.57 -15.99 5.53
C PHE A 162 -11.05 -17.46 5.47
N GLY A 163 -10.34 -18.30 4.70
CA GLY A 163 -10.71 -19.70 4.45
C GLY A 163 -11.85 -19.95 3.45
N GLU A 164 -12.54 -18.91 2.97
CA GLU A 164 -13.51 -19.03 1.87
C GLU A 164 -12.73 -19.22 0.55
N GLY A 165 -12.87 -20.38 -0.11
CA GLY A 165 -12.21 -20.69 -1.39
C GLY A 165 -11.27 -21.91 -1.43
N SER A 166 -11.33 -22.83 -0.45
CA SER A 166 -10.54 -24.08 -0.46
C SER A 166 -11.05 -25.17 -1.44
N GLY A 167 -12.02 -24.86 -2.30
CA GLY A 167 -12.49 -25.74 -3.38
C GLY A 167 -13.17 -24.97 -4.50
N ALA A 168 -12.78 -25.29 -5.74
CA ALA A 168 -13.19 -24.74 -7.05
C ALA A 168 -13.20 -23.20 -7.18
N PRO A 169 -12.68 -22.61 -8.28
CA PRO A 169 -12.71 -21.17 -8.47
C PRO A 169 -14.17 -20.70 -8.57
N ALA A 170 -14.65 -20.06 -7.51
CA ALA A 170 -15.91 -19.32 -7.57
C ALA A 170 -15.76 -18.21 -8.61
N GLU A 171 -16.73 -18.09 -9.50
CA GLU A 171 -16.71 -17.09 -10.56
C GLU A 171 -16.65 -15.67 -9.96
N ASP A 172 -15.85 -14.81 -10.59
CA ASP A 172 -15.73 -13.40 -10.20
C ASP A 172 -17.10 -12.70 -10.33
N GLY A 173 -17.52 -11.98 -9.29
CA GLY A 173 -18.84 -11.34 -9.29
C GLY A 173 -19.28 -10.75 -7.96
N PRO A 174 -20.45 -10.08 -7.92
CA PRO A 174 -20.96 -9.43 -6.71
C PRO A 174 -21.31 -10.45 -5.62
N ILE A 175 -21.01 -10.11 -4.36
CA ILE A 175 -21.32 -10.96 -3.20
C ILE A 175 -22.78 -10.78 -2.76
N ARG A 176 -23.27 -9.54 -2.80
CA ARG A 176 -24.64 -9.16 -2.44
C ARG A 176 -25.24 -8.32 -3.57
N ILE A 177 -26.42 -8.75 -4.02
CA ILE A 177 -27.26 -8.00 -4.96
C ILE A 177 -28.31 -7.23 -4.16
N GLN A 178 -28.47 -5.95 -4.44
CA GLN A 178 -29.42 -5.04 -3.79
C GLN A 178 -30.01 -4.10 -4.83
N LYS A 179 -31.14 -3.46 -4.51
CA LYS A 179 -31.70 -2.38 -5.31
C LYS A 179 -31.63 -1.06 -4.55
N VAL A 180 -31.71 0.06 -5.27
CA VAL A 180 -31.62 1.40 -4.67
C VAL A 180 -32.75 1.63 -3.66
N GLU A 181 -33.92 1.04 -3.89
CA GLU A 181 -35.08 1.18 -3.00
C GLU A 181 -34.83 0.57 -1.61
N ASP A 182 -33.91 -0.39 -1.50
CA ASP A 182 -33.53 -1.03 -0.24
C ASP A 182 -32.48 -0.22 0.54
N VAL A 183 -31.93 0.85 -0.05
CA VAL A 183 -30.88 1.67 0.55
C VAL A 183 -31.51 2.76 1.43
N PRO A 184 -31.10 2.86 2.72
CA PRO A 184 -31.59 3.93 3.58
C PRO A 184 -31.30 5.32 3.00
N LYS A 185 -32.31 6.20 3.02
CA LYS A 185 -32.19 7.57 2.53
C LYS A 185 -31.42 8.49 3.49
N GLU A 186 -31.46 8.19 4.78
CA GLU A 186 -30.74 8.89 5.83
C GLU A 186 -29.48 8.12 6.24
N GLY A 187 -28.45 8.86 6.65
CA GLY A 187 -27.21 8.29 7.14
C GLY A 187 -27.39 7.57 8.49
N PRO A 188 -26.48 6.66 8.85
CA PRO A 188 -26.54 6.03 10.16
C PRO A 188 -26.40 7.09 11.26
N PRO A 189 -27.09 6.92 12.40
CA PRO A 189 -27.02 7.88 13.49
C PRO A 189 -25.58 7.97 14.03
N LEU A 190 -25.17 9.19 14.34
CA LEU A 190 -23.93 9.45 15.07
C LEU A 190 -24.23 9.51 16.57
N VAL A 191 -23.18 9.41 17.38
CA VAL A 191 -23.28 9.68 18.82
C VAL A 191 -23.58 11.17 19.01
N ASP A 192 -24.38 11.49 20.03
CA ASP A 192 -24.72 12.87 20.39
C ASP A 192 -23.47 13.75 20.47
N GLY A 193 -23.58 14.98 19.95
CA GLY A 193 -22.46 15.92 19.84
C GLY A 193 -21.63 15.79 18.56
N PHE A 194 -22.00 14.90 17.64
CA PHE A 194 -21.44 14.82 16.30
C PHE A 194 -22.52 14.90 15.22
N GLU A 195 -22.17 15.47 14.08
CA GLU A 195 -23.05 15.59 12.92
C GLU A 195 -22.32 15.26 11.62
N TRP A 196 -23.07 14.75 10.66
CA TRP A 196 -22.58 14.55 9.29
C TRP A 196 -22.41 15.90 8.59
N VAL A 197 -21.34 16.03 7.82
CA VAL A 197 -21.16 17.12 6.88
C VAL A 197 -20.76 16.55 5.52
N THR A 198 -21.24 17.18 4.45
CA THR A 198 -20.78 16.94 3.10
C THR A 198 -19.81 18.07 2.77
N MET A 199 -18.53 17.74 2.62
CA MET A 199 -17.49 18.74 2.42
C MET A 199 -17.56 19.28 0.99
N ASN A 200 -17.51 20.59 0.83
CA ASN A 200 -17.38 21.25 -0.46
C ASN A 200 -15.92 21.57 -0.77
N LEU A 201 -15.25 20.68 -1.50
CA LEU A 201 -13.82 20.83 -1.82
C LEU A 201 -13.52 21.92 -2.87
N GLU A 202 -14.55 22.51 -3.48
CA GLU A 202 -14.42 23.73 -4.29
C GLU A 202 -14.23 24.99 -3.41
N ASP A 203 -14.65 24.93 -2.14
CA ASP A 203 -14.40 25.99 -1.16
C ASP A 203 -13.01 25.84 -0.54
N GLU A 204 -12.21 26.89 -0.59
CA GLU A 204 -10.83 26.87 -0.09
C GLU A 204 -10.76 26.70 1.43
N GLY A 205 -11.76 27.17 2.17
CA GLY A 205 -11.84 27.01 3.62
C GLY A 205 -12.09 25.56 4.00
N GLU A 206 -13.08 24.91 3.38
CA GLU A 206 -13.40 23.51 3.61
C GLU A 206 -12.29 22.57 3.13
N MET A 207 -11.64 22.86 2.00
CA MET A 207 -10.43 22.15 1.55
C MET A 207 -9.32 22.23 2.60
N LYS A 208 -9.09 23.42 3.16
CA LYS A 208 -8.08 23.64 4.20
C LYS A 208 -8.40 22.84 5.47
N GLU A 209 -9.66 22.72 5.85
CA GLU A 209 -10.05 21.87 6.99
C GLU A 209 -9.73 20.39 6.77
N VAL A 210 -10.00 19.87 5.57
CA VAL A 210 -9.65 18.49 5.20
C VAL A 210 -8.14 18.30 5.20
N TYR A 211 -7.40 19.24 4.60
CA TYR A 211 -5.94 19.27 4.62
C TYR A 211 -5.39 19.22 6.04
N GLU A 212 -5.85 20.10 6.93
CA GLU A 212 -5.37 20.17 8.32
C GLU A 212 -5.70 18.90 9.11
N LEU A 213 -6.88 18.30 8.90
CA LEU A 213 -7.25 17.04 9.53
C LEU A 213 -6.34 15.91 9.07
N LEU A 214 -6.06 15.81 7.76
CA LEU A 214 -5.17 14.80 7.22
C LEU A 214 -3.73 15.02 7.72
N ASN A 215 -3.20 16.23 7.58
CA ASN A 215 -1.85 16.56 8.02
C ASN A 215 -1.67 16.47 9.55
N GLY A 216 -2.73 16.52 10.36
CA GLY A 216 -2.63 16.32 11.81
C GLY A 216 -2.79 14.88 12.27
N HIS A 217 -3.53 14.07 11.50
CA HIS A 217 -4.10 12.82 12.00
C HIS A 217 -4.15 11.67 11.00
N TYR A 218 -3.60 11.81 9.80
CA TYR A 218 -3.51 10.74 8.82
C TYR A 218 -2.27 9.86 9.04
N VAL A 219 -1.98 8.99 8.08
CA VAL A 219 -0.94 7.95 8.15
C VAL A 219 0.40 8.53 8.67
N GLU A 220 0.94 7.86 9.67
CA GLU A 220 2.28 8.08 10.23
C GLU A 220 3.05 6.78 10.04
N ASP A 221 4.35 6.88 9.82
CA ASP A 221 5.23 5.71 9.91
C ASP A 221 5.25 5.17 11.35
N ASP A 222 5.67 3.91 11.52
CA ASP A 222 5.64 3.21 12.81
C ASP A 222 6.45 3.92 13.90
N GLU A 223 7.44 4.72 13.52
CA GLU A 223 8.31 5.51 14.40
C GLU A 223 7.87 6.98 14.53
N ALA A 224 6.79 7.39 13.84
CA ALA A 224 6.28 8.75 13.78
C ALA A 224 7.34 9.81 13.42
N MET A 225 8.29 9.46 12.54
CA MET A 225 9.29 10.38 12.00
C MET A 225 8.77 11.15 10.77
N PHE A 226 7.81 10.58 10.05
CA PHE A 226 7.29 11.12 8.80
C PHE A 226 5.76 11.09 8.75
N ARG A 227 5.17 12.14 8.20
CA ARG A 227 3.73 12.21 7.96
C ARG A 227 3.44 12.68 6.56
N PHE A 228 2.53 12.01 5.85
CA PHE A 228 2.13 12.46 4.52
C PHE A 228 1.54 13.88 4.57
N ASN A 229 2.04 14.71 3.67
CA ASN A 229 1.62 16.09 3.46
C ASN A 229 0.92 16.17 2.10
N TYR A 230 -0.36 15.76 2.08
CA TYR A 230 -1.21 15.89 0.90
C TYR A 230 -1.59 17.36 0.74
N SER A 231 -0.97 18.08 -0.19
CA SER A 231 -1.32 19.48 -0.46
C SER A 231 -2.78 19.64 -0.91
N PRO A 232 -3.37 20.85 -0.79
CA PRO A 232 -4.66 21.15 -1.37
C PRO A 232 -4.75 20.81 -2.87
N GLU A 233 -3.69 21.06 -3.64
CA GLU A 233 -3.61 20.73 -5.07
C GLU A 233 -3.64 19.22 -5.31
N MET A 234 -2.90 18.44 -4.53
CA MET A 234 -2.94 16.98 -4.56
C MET A 234 -4.33 16.46 -4.19
N LEU A 235 -4.96 17.01 -3.14
CA LEU A 235 -6.31 16.61 -2.74
C LEU A 235 -7.35 16.95 -3.82
N LYS A 236 -7.26 18.11 -4.48
CA LYS A 236 -8.11 18.44 -5.63
C LYS A 236 -7.91 17.43 -6.77
N TRP A 237 -6.66 17.16 -7.13
CA TRP A 237 -6.33 16.19 -8.16
C TRP A 237 -6.84 14.78 -7.83
N ALA A 238 -6.71 14.32 -6.59
CA ALA A 238 -7.14 12.99 -6.16
C ALA A 238 -8.67 12.86 -5.97
N LEU A 239 -9.31 13.87 -5.39
CA LEU A 239 -10.69 13.79 -4.90
C LEU A 239 -11.73 14.35 -5.89
N MET A 240 -11.28 15.07 -6.92
CA MET A 240 -12.13 15.72 -7.92
C MET A 240 -11.89 15.19 -9.34
N ALA A 241 -11.60 13.88 -9.45
CA ALA A 241 -11.51 13.19 -10.73
C ALA A 241 -12.86 13.18 -11.46
N PRO A 242 -12.89 13.15 -12.81
CA PRO A 242 -14.15 13.18 -13.57
C PRO A 242 -15.21 12.22 -13.05
N GLY A 243 -16.44 12.71 -12.92
CA GLY A 243 -17.54 11.97 -12.29
C GLY A 243 -17.62 12.08 -10.76
N TRP A 244 -16.66 12.75 -10.10
CA TRP A 244 -16.72 13.02 -8.67
C TRP A 244 -18.04 13.71 -8.26
N ARG A 245 -18.41 13.50 -6.99
CA ARG A 245 -19.59 14.13 -6.39
C ARG A 245 -19.23 14.62 -5.00
N LYS A 246 -19.60 15.85 -4.68
CA LYS A 246 -19.43 16.39 -3.32
C LYS A 246 -20.02 15.48 -2.25
N GLU A 247 -21.12 14.79 -2.55
CA GLU A 247 -21.76 13.84 -1.63
C GLU A 247 -20.81 12.73 -1.18
N TRP A 248 -19.77 12.39 -1.94
CA TRP A 248 -18.79 11.38 -1.58
C TRP A 248 -17.64 11.92 -0.73
N HIS A 249 -17.56 13.23 -0.48
CA HIS A 249 -16.64 13.84 0.47
C HIS A 249 -17.31 13.95 1.83
N VAL A 250 -17.26 12.86 2.60
CA VAL A 250 -18.04 12.71 3.84
C VAL A 250 -17.19 13.11 5.04
N GLY A 251 -17.62 14.13 5.77
CA GLY A 251 -17.01 14.55 7.02
C GLY A 251 -17.90 14.33 8.24
N VAL A 252 -17.28 14.38 9.42
CA VAL A 252 -17.97 14.45 10.71
C VAL A 252 -17.48 15.68 11.45
N ARG A 253 -18.40 16.53 11.91
CA ARG A 253 -18.10 17.70 12.75
C ARG A 253 -18.57 17.48 14.17
N ALA A 254 -17.86 18.05 15.13
CA ALA A 254 -18.36 18.18 16.49
C ALA A 254 -19.41 19.29 16.53
N SER A 255 -20.62 19.01 17.02
CA SER A 255 -21.78 19.90 16.91
C SER A 255 -21.57 21.26 17.58
N GLN A 256 -20.87 21.29 18.73
CA GLN A 256 -20.63 22.53 19.48
C GLN A 256 -19.53 23.39 18.86
N SER A 257 -18.36 22.81 18.59
CA SER A 257 -17.20 23.56 18.10
C SER A 257 -17.15 23.71 16.58
N ARG A 258 -18.01 22.97 15.86
CA ARG A 258 -18.04 22.83 14.40
C ARG A 258 -16.74 22.26 13.78
N LYS A 259 -15.76 21.85 14.59
CA LYS A 259 -14.47 21.33 14.12
C LYS A 259 -14.67 20.02 13.37
N LEU A 260 -14.01 19.87 12.21
CA LEU A 260 -13.93 18.61 11.48
C LEU A 260 -13.06 17.59 12.25
N VAL A 261 -13.61 16.41 12.51
CA VAL A 261 -12.96 15.38 13.34
C VAL A 261 -12.80 14.02 12.66
N ALA A 262 -13.48 13.80 11.53
CA ALA A 262 -13.25 12.65 10.67
C ALA A 262 -13.62 12.98 9.23
N PHE A 263 -13.01 12.27 8.29
CA PHE A 263 -13.26 12.41 6.86
C PHE A 263 -13.07 11.05 6.16
N ILE A 264 -13.85 10.81 5.11
CA ILE A 264 -13.70 9.69 4.18
C ILE A 264 -14.16 10.16 2.80
N SER A 265 -13.47 9.73 1.76
CA SER A 265 -13.80 10.11 0.39
C SER A 265 -13.99 8.90 -0.51
N ALA A 266 -14.75 9.10 -1.60
CA ALA A 266 -14.74 8.19 -2.73
C ALA A 266 -14.80 8.95 -4.07
N ILE A 267 -14.24 8.34 -5.10
CA ILE A 267 -14.40 8.73 -6.51
C ILE A 267 -14.90 7.53 -7.32
N PRO A 268 -15.58 7.74 -8.46
CA PRO A 268 -15.98 6.63 -9.32
C PRO A 268 -14.77 6.17 -10.13
N VAL A 269 -14.66 4.85 -10.34
CA VAL A 269 -13.65 4.27 -11.23
C VAL A 269 -14.23 3.07 -11.95
N ASP A 270 -14.03 3.00 -13.27
CA ASP A 270 -14.32 1.80 -14.04
C ASP A 270 -13.13 0.86 -13.95
N LEU A 271 -13.31 -0.22 -13.19
CA LEU A 271 -12.28 -1.21 -12.89
C LEU A 271 -12.54 -2.49 -13.68
N ARG A 272 -11.59 -2.87 -14.53
CA ARG A 272 -11.58 -4.20 -15.15
C ARG A 272 -10.98 -5.18 -14.16
N VAL A 273 -11.76 -6.22 -13.81
CA VAL A 273 -11.31 -7.40 -13.07
C VAL A 273 -11.46 -8.61 -13.99
N ARG A 274 -10.34 -9.03 -14.58
CA ARG A 274 -10.20 -10.05 -15.61
C ARG A 274 -11.10 -9.77 -16.81
N LYS A 275 -12.20 -10.50 -16.91
CA LYS A 275 -13.20 -10.43 -17.99
C LYS A 275 -14.33 -9.42 -17.71
N ASN A 276 -14.51 -9.02 -16.45
CA ASN A 276 -15.60 -8.15 -16.04
C ASN A 276 -15.11 -6.71 -15.92
N VAL A 277 -15.92 -5.75 -16.36
CA VAL A 277 -15.73 -4.32 -16.06
C VAL A 277 -16.82 -3.94 -15.08
N ILE A 278 -16.41 -3.38 -13.94
CA ILE A 278 -17.30 -2.95 -12.86
C ILE A 278 -17.02 -1.50 -12.51
N THR A 279 -18.07 -0.71 -12.31
CA THR A 279 -17.93 0.63 -11.73
C THR A 279 -17.83 0.49 -10.22
N CYS A 280 -16.71 0.96 -9.66
CA CYS A 280 -16.42 0.93 -8.24
C CYS A 280 -16.40 2.35 -7.66
N SER A 281 -16.69 2.45 -6.36
CA SER A 281 -16.26 3.59 -5.55
C SER A 281 -14.84 3.33 -5.06
N GLU A 282 -13.85 4.04 -5.59
CA GLU A 282 -12.49 4.03 -5.05
C GLU A 282 -12.48 4.86 -3.76
N VAL A 283 -12.35 4.19 -2.62
CA VAL A 283 -12.38 4.80 -1.30
C VAL A 283 -10.97 5.09 -0.83
N ASN A 284 -10.69 6.36 -0.52
CA ASN A 284 -9.40 6.81 -0.01
C ASN A 284 -9.58 7.93 1.03
N PHE A 285 -8.47 8.36 1.66
CA PHE A 285 -8.41 9.49 2.61
C PHE A 285 -9.28 9.32 3.85
N MET A 286 -9.48 8.08 4.32
CA MET A 286 -10.20 7.83 5.56
C MET A 286 -9.36 8.22 6.78
N VAL A 287 -9.74 9.29 7.46
CA VAL A 287 -9.06 9.81 8.64
C VAL A 287 -10.02 9.99 9.81
N VAL A 288 -9.54 9.62 11.00
CA VAL A 288 -10.21 9.91 12.27
C VAL A 288 -9.20 10.62 13.17
N HIS A 289 -9.61 11.76 13.71
CA HIS A 289 -8.83 12.55 14.66
C HIS A 289 -8.31 11.65 15.79
N LYS A 290 -7.02 11.78 16.15
CA LYS A 290 -6.32 10.84 17.06
C LYS A 290 -7.08 10.59 18.38
N LYS A 291 -7.63 11.64 18.99
CA LYS A 291 -8.42 11.58 20.24
C LYS A 291 -9.70 10.71 20.15
N LEU A 292 -10.22 10.47 18.94
CA LEU A 292 -11.43 9.68 18.69
C LEU A 292 -11.12 8.26 18.19
N ARG A 293 -9.84 7.91 18.02
CA ARG A 293 -9.44 6.54 17.66
C ARG A 293 -9.83 5.56 18.78
N GLY A 294 -10.15 4.33 18.41
CA GLY A 294 -10.67 3.31 19.35
C GLY A 294 -12.16 3.44 19.69
N LYS A 295 -12.85 4.50 19.25
CA LYS A 295 -14.29 4.72 19.49
C LYS A 295 -15.21 4.17 18.40
N ARG A 296 -14.68 3.33 17.50
CA ARG A 296 -15.43 2.67 16.39
C ARG A 296 -16.12 3.63 15.40
N LEU A 297 -15.55 4.81 15.19
CA LEU A 297 -16.07 5.77 14.19
C LEU A 297 -15.82 5.30 12.75
N ALA A 298 -14.69 4.64 12.46
CA ALA A 298 -14.37 4.16 11.11
C ALA A 298 -15.45 3.22 10.49
N PRO A 299 -15.97 2.20 11.21
CA PRO A 299 -17.14 1.45 10.75
C PRO A 299 -18.36 2.29 10.35
N VAL A 300 -18.60 3.41 11.04
CA VAL A 300 -19.73 4.29 10.77
C VAL A 300 -19.47 5.12 9.51
N LEU A 301 -18.25 5.62 9.32
CA LEU A 301 -17.81 6.27 8.09
C LEU A 301 -17.95 5.35 6.87
N ILE A 302 -17.47 4.10 6.99
CA ILE A 302 -17.54 3.11 5.90
C ILE A 302 -18.99 2.81 5.53
N LYS A 303 -19.88 2.65 6.52
CA LYS A 303 -21.31 2.46 6.26
C LYS A 303 -21.93 3.66 5.54
N GLU A 304 -21.59 4.88 5.94
CA GLU A 304 -22.14 6.08 5.32
C GLU A 304 -21.66 6.27 3.88
N ILE A 305 -20.36 6.14 3.61
CA ILE A 305 -19.87 6.25 2.22
C ILE A 305 -20.46 5.15 1.34
N THR A 306 -20.58 3.92 1.87
CA THR A 306 -21.23 2.80 1.16
C THR A 306 -22.69 3.12 0.82
N ARG A 307 -23.43 3.70 1.77
CA ARG A 307 -24.83 4.11 1.55
C ARG A 307 -24.93 5.18 0.47
N ARG A 308 -24.06 6.20 0.49
CA ARG A 308 -24.02 7.27 -0.51
C ARG A 308 -23.63 6.77 -1.91
N SER A 309 -22.72 5.79 -2.01
CA SER A 309 -22.40 5.11 -3.27
C SER A 309 -23.57 4.29 -3.80
N ASN A 310 -24.20 3.47 -2.94
CA ASN A 310 -25.33 2.63 -3.31
C ASN A 310 -26.56 3.45 -3.77
N LEU A 311 -26.80 4.64 -3.19
CA LEU A 311 -27.83 5.57 -3.66
C LEU A 311 -27.60 6.10 -5.09
N ARG A 312 -26.39 5.91 -5.62
CA ARG A 312 -25.99 6.25 -7.00
C ARG A 312 -25.77 5.00 -7.84
N GLU A 313 -26.30 3.85 -7.43
CA GLU A 313 -26.20 2.57 -8.13
C GLU A 313 -24.77 2.03 -8.27
N ILE A 314 -23.84 2.50 -7.43
CA ILE A 314 -22.47 1.96 -7.34
C ILE A 314 -22.39 1.03 -6.15
N TRP A 315 -22.29 -0.27 -6.43
CA TRP A 315 -22.43 -1.34 -5.42
C TRP A 315 -21.12 -1.95 -4.97
N GLN A 316 -20.04 -1.72 -5.73
CA GLN A 316 -18.69 -2.22 -5.46
C GLN A 316 -17.80 -1.08 -4.98
N GLY A 317 -16.83 -1.44 -4.14
CA GLY A 317 -15.81 -0.51 -3.66
C GLY A 317 -14.42 -1.05 -3.93
N LEU A 318 -13.47 -0.16 -4.16
CA LEU A 318 -12.05 -0.44 -4.28
C LEU A 318 -11.35 0.31 -3.16
N TYR A 319 -10.49 -0.36 -2.40
CA TYR A 319 -9.70 0.31 -1.38
C TYR A 319 -8.40 -0.44 -1.12
N THR A 320 -7.42 0.28 -0.60
CA THR A 320 -6.16 -0.29 -0.14
C THR A 320 -5.91 -0.02 1.32
N GLY A 321 -5.10 -0.87 1.96
CA GLY A 321 -4.64 -0.66 3.33
C GLY A 321 -3.26 -1.23 3.56
N GLY A 322 -2.51 -0.61 4.49
CA GLY A 322 -1.25 -1.17 5.00
C GLY A 322 -1.46 -2.19 6.12
N VAL A 323 -2.68 -2.29 6.67
CA VAL A 323 -3.05 -3.30 7.66
C VAL A 323 -3.86 -4.40 6.98
N VAL A 324 -3.59 -5.65 7.33
CA VAL A 324 -4.29 -6.80 6.75
C VAL A 324 -5.75 -6.83 7.24
N LEU A 325 -6.68 -6.69 6.31
CA LEU A 325 -8.12 -6.92 6.47
C LEU A 325 -8.57 -8.21 5.76
N PRO A 326 -9.71 -8.81 6.13
CA PRO A 326 -10.25 -9.97 5.41
C PRO A 326 -11.02 -9.59 4.13
N LYS A 327 -10.77 -10.20 2.96
CA LYS A 327 -9.53 -10.87 2.50
C LYS A 327 -8.97 -10.05 1.33
N PRO A 328 -7.65 -9.78 1.28
CA PRO A 328 -7.08 -9.04 0.17
C PRO A 328 -7.17 -9.84 -1.13
N VAL A 329 -7.44 -9.14 -2.22
CA VAL A 329 -7.37 -9.69 -3.58
C VAL A 329 -5.92 -9.79 -4.04
N SER A 330 -5.06 -8.87 -3.57
CA SER A 330 -3.62 -8.90 -3.83
C SER A 330 -2.84 -8.13 -2.77
N THR A 331 -1.53 -8.38 -2.71
CA THR A 331 -0.59 -7.69 -1.82
C THR A 331 0.65 -7.31 -2.61
N CYS A 332 0.95 -6.02 -2.68
CA CYS A 332 2.17 -5.50 -3.29
C CYS A 332 3.12 -5.00 -2.20
N ARG A 333 4.42 -4.96 -2.49
CA ARG A 333 5.45 -4.46 -1.58
C ARG A 333 5.97 -3.11 -2.07
N TYR A 334 6.20 -2.16 -1.16
CA TYR A 334 6.84 -0.89 -1.48
C TYR A 334 8.33 -1.05 -1.74
N TYR A 335 8.86 -0.21 -2.61
CA TYR A 335 10.25 -0.14 -3.01
C TYR A 335 10.68 1.33 -3.10
N HIS A 336 11.91 1.62 -2.71
CA HIS A 336 12.43 2.99 -2.61
C HIS A 336 13.77 3.12 -3.32
N ARG A 337 13.89 4.11 -4.20
CA ARG A 337 15.13 4.50 -4.86
C ARG A 337 15.55 5.89 -4.40
N ALA A 338 16.58 5.95 -3.57
CA ALA A 338 17.16 7.21 -3.11
C ALA A 338 17.63 8.06 -4.30
N ILE A 339 17.23 9.32 -4.38
CA ILE A 339 17.76 10.29 -5.35
C ILE A 339 18.79 11.17 -4.65
N ASP A 340 18.41 11.75 -3.50
CA ASP A 340 19.30 12.44 -2.57
C ASP A 340 19.52 11.57 -1.32
N TRP A 341 20.41 10.59 -1.45
CA TRP A 341 20.71 9.68 -0.35
C TRP A 341 21.24 10.40 0.90
N GLN A 342 21.99 11.50 0.74
CA GLN A 342 22.55 12.24 1.87
C GLN A 342 21.43 12.85 2.71
N LYS A 343 20.48 13.54 2.07
CA LYS A 343 19.31 14.08 2.76
C LYS A 343 18.50 12.97 3.44
N LEU A 344 18.24 11.87 2.75
CA LEU A 344 17.46 10.75 3.30
C LEU A 344 18.14 10.09 4.50
N TYR A 345 19.47 10.02 4.52
CA TYR A 345 20.23 9.53 5.66
C TYR A 345 20.17 10.50 6.85
N GLU A 346 20.34 11.80 6.60
CA GLU A 346 20.31 12.84 7.64
C GLU A 346 18.98 12.92 8.40
N VAL A 347 17.89 12.50 7.77
CA VAL A 347 16.54 12.56 8.35
C VAL A 347 16.03 11.20 8.83
N GLY A 348 16.89 10.16 8.80
CA GLY A 348 16.55 8.82 9.28
C GLY A 348 15.76 7.94 8.31
N PHE A 349 15.44 8.42 7.11
CA PHE A 349 14.67 7.65 6.11
C PHE A 349 15.47 6.49 5.52
N SER A 350 16.75 6.71 5.22
CA SER A 350 17.63 5.68 4.65
C SER A 350 18.71 5.27 5.66
N PRO A 351 18.81 3.97 6.03
CA PRO A 351 19.88 3.52 6.91
C PRO A 351 21.22 3.50 6.18
N LEU A 352 22.32 3.67 6.92
CA LEU A 352 23.67 3.40 6.42
C LEU A 352 23.98 1.90 6.58
N PRO A 353 24.22 1.16 5.49
CA PRO A 353 24.51 -0.28 5.59
C PRO A 353 25.78 -0.54 6.41
N PRO A 354 25.85 -1.65 7.17
CA PRO A 354 27.05 -2.03 7.90
C PRO A 354 28.28 -2.09 6.99
N LYS A 355 29.42 -1.61 7.49
CA LYS A 355 30.69 -1.53 6.74
C LYS A 355 30.64 -0.64 5.48
N SER A 356 29.67 0.28 5.39
CA SER A 356 29.61 1.28 4.33
C SER A 356 29.98 2.68 4.84
N LYS A 357 30.09 3.65 3.93
CA LYS A 357 30.34 5.07 4.22
C LYS A 357 29.36 5.93 3.42
N PRO A 358 28.92 7.10 3.93
CA PRO A 358 28.00 8.00 3.22
C PRO A 358 28.40 8.29 1.77
N GLN A 359 29.68 8.60 1.52
CA GLN A 359 30.20 8.86 0.18
C GLN A 359 30.03 7.69 -0.80
N LEU A 360 30.11 6.45 -0.32
CA LEU A 360 29.88 5.26 -1.15
C LEU A 360 28.41 5.14 -1.54
N GLN A 361 27.49 5.47 -0.64
CA GLN A 361 26.06 5.44 -0.93
C GLN A 361 25.65 6.57 -1.88
N ILE A 362 26.17 7.79 -1.70
CA ILE A 362 25.99 8.89 -2.66
C ILE A 362 26.44 8.46 -4.06
N ARG A 363 27.64 7.87 -4.18
CA ARG A 363 28.17 7.39 -5.46
C ARG A 363 27.35 6.22 -6.03
N LYS A 364 26.88 5.29 -5.18
CA LYS A 364 26.03 4.17 -5.58
C LYS A 364 24.74 4.64 -6.25
N TYR A 365 24.13 5.69 -5.70
CA TYR A 365 22.83 6.19 -6.17
C TYR A 365 22.93 7.32 -7.19
N GLN A 366 24.13 7.79 -7.52
CA GLN A 366 24.38 8.81 -8.53
C GLN A 366 23.67 8.49 -9.85
N LEU A 367 23.00 9.50 -10.41
CA LEU A 367 22.31 9.46 -11.69
C LEU A 367 22.99 10.38 -12.70
N PRO A 368 22.96 10.05 -14.00
CA PRO A 368 23.38 10.95 -15.08
C PRO A 368 22.64 12.29 -15.05
N ASP A 369 23.19 13.30 -15.75
CA ASP A 369 22.60 14.64 -15.80
C ASP A 369 21.63 14.83 -16.97
N ALA A 370 21.68 13.97 -17.97
CA ALA A 370 20.80 14.00 -19.13
C ALA A 370 20.13 12.64 -19.35
N THR A 371 18.88 12.68 -19.79
CA THR A 371 18.13 11.49 -20.21
C THR A 371 18.71 10.93 -21.49
N ALA A 372 18.59 9.61 -21.69
CA ALA A 372 19.21 8.90 -22.80
C ALA A 372 18.23 8.56 -23.94
N THR A 373 16.92 8.46 -23.67
CA THR A 373 15.95 8.02 -24.68
C THR A 373 15.66 9.12 -25.70
N PRO A 374 15.95 8.91 -27.01
CA PRO A 374 15.61 9.87 -28.06
C PRO A 374 14.10 10.03 -28.19
N GLY A 375 13.64 11.26 -28.46
CA GLY A 375 12.21 11.57 -28.60
C GLY A 375 11.45 11.72 -27.28
N LEU A 376 12.12 11.57 -26.14
CA LEU A 376 11.53 11.79 -24.82
C LEU A 376 11.18 13.27 -24.60
N ARG A 377 9.92 13.54 -24.27
CA ARG A 377 9.40 14.88 -23.95
C ARG A 377 8.18 14.79 -23.03
N GLU A 378 7.73 15.92 -22.48
CA GLU A 378 6.49 15.96 -21.71
C GLU A 378 5.27 15.64 -22.59
N LEU A 379 4.24 15.03 -21.97
CA LEU A 379 2.93 14.80 -22.58
C LEU A 379 2.25 16.14 -22.89
N GLN A 380 1.68 16.25 -24.08
CA GLN A 380 0.88 17.40 -24.50
C GLN A 380 -0.56 16.96 -24.79
N GLU A 381 -1.50 17.91 -24.81
CA GLU A 381 -2.92 17.62 -25.06
C GLU A 381 -3.16 16.88 -26.39
N LYS A 382 -2.40 17.21 -27.44
CA LYS A 382 -2.46 16.53 -28.75
C LYS A 382 -2.08 15.04 -28.70
N ASP A 383 -1.34 14.62 -27.67
CA ASP A 383 -0.84 13.24 -27.55
C ASP A 383 -1.86 12.33 -26.84
N ILE A 384 -2.86 12.91 -26.17
CA ILE A 384 -3.84 12.19 -25.34
C ILE A 384 -4.45 11.00 -26.08
N PRO A 385 -4.93 11.12 -27.34
CA PRO A 385 -5.53 9.98 -28.03
C PRO A 385 -4.56 8.79 -28.18
N GLN A 386 -3.32 9.05 -28.60
CA GLN A 386 -2.32 7.99 -28.81
C GLN A 386 -1.79 7.42 -27.48
N ALA A 387 -1.51 8.28 -26.50
CA ALA A 387 -1.00 7.85 -25.20
C ALA A 387 -2.04 7.03 -24.43
N ARG A 388 -3.31 7.46 -24.44
CA ARG A 388 -4.42 6.71 -23.83
C ARG A 388 -4.62 5.35 -24.49
N GLU A 389 -4.56 5.29 -25.82
CA GLU A 389 -4.68 4.02 -26.55
C GLU A 389 -3.53 3.07 -26.21
N LEU A 390 -2.29 3.57 -26.17
CA LEU A 390 -1.11 2.80 -25.76
C LEU A 390 -1.26 2.27 -24.33
N LEU A 391 -1.65 3.13 -23.38
CA LEU A 391 -1.89 2.73 -21.99
C LEU A 391 -2.99 1.69 -21.88
N THR A 392 -4.11 1.87 -22.58
CA THR A 392 -5.24 0.94 -22.56
C THR A 392 -4.82 -0.45 -23.05
N LYS A 393 -4.07 -0.51 -24.16
CA LYS A 393 -3.55 -1.78 -24.71
C LYS A 393 -2.54 -2.43 -23.77
N TYR A 394 -1.67 -1.64 -23.15
CA TYR A 394 -0.69 -2.14 -22.20
C TYR A 394 -1.36 -2.70 -20.94
N LEU A 395 -2.31 -1.94 -20.38
CA LEU A 395 -3.04 -2.31 -19.17
C LEU A 395 -3.97 -3.52 -19.36
N ALA A 396 -4.39 -3.82 -20.59
CA ALA A 396 -5.20 -5.00 -20.90
C ALA A 396 -4.51 -6.34 -20.55
N ARG A 397 -3.18 -6.34 -20.38
CA ARG A 397 -2.39 -7.53 -19.98
C ARG A 397 -2.56 -7.95 -18.52
N PHE A 398 -2.96 -7.02 -17.65
CA PHE A 398 -3.06 -7.28 -16.22
C PHE A 398 -4.42 -7.88 -15.84
N ASP A 399 -4.51 -8.54 -14.69
CA ASP A 399 -5.77 -9.11 -14.20
C ASP A 399 -6.70 -8.03 -13.66
N MET A 400 -6.17 -6.96 -13.05
CA MET A 400 -6.98 -5.86 -12.53
C MET A 400 -6.39 -4.52 -12.93
N ALA A 401 -7.14 -3.68 -13.66
CA ALA A 401 -6.67 -2.39 -14.13
C ALA A 401 -7.84 -1.42 -14.37
N PRO A 402 -7.64 -0.10 -14.23
CA PRO A 402 -8.68 0.87 -14.56
C PRO A 402 -8.87 1.01 -16.07
N GLN A 403 -10.06 1.47 -16.47
CA GLN A 403 -10.34 1.92 -17.82
C GLN A 403 -10.53 3.43 -17.80
N TYR A 404 -9.70 4.15 -18.57
CA TYR A 404 -9.78 5.60 -18.64
C TYR A 404 -10.51 6.05 -19.90
N THR A 405 -11.54 6.85 -19.69
CA THR A 405 -12.07 7.76 -20.70
C THR A 405 -11.01 8.82 -21.08
N GLU A 406 -11.28 9.57 -22.14
CA GLU A 406 -10.38 10.66 -22.55
C GLU A 406 -10.31 11.77 -21.49
N GLU A 407 -11.44 12.09 -20.86
CA GLU A 407 -11.54 13.09 -19.80
C GLU A 407 -10.75 12.67 -18.55
N GLU A 408 -10.92 11.43 -18.10
CA GLU A 408 -10.15 10.89 -16.97
C GLU A 408 -8.66 10.82 -17.30
N PHE A 409 -8.29 10.39 -18.51
CA PHE A 409 -6.88 10.37 -18.90
C PHE A 409 -6.27 11.78 -18.88
N LYS A 410 -7.00 12.79 -19.39
CA LYS A 410 -6.55 14.18 -19.32
C LYS A 410 -6.33 14.62 -17.87
N HIS A 411 -7.29 14.38 -16.99
CA HIS A 411 -7.21 14.73 -15.56
C HIS A 411 -6.03 14.05 -14.85
N TRP A 412 -5.83 12.75 -15.07
CA TRP A 412 -4.83 11.97 -14.35
C TRP A 412 -3.41 12.12 -14.89
N PHE A 413 -3.23 12.46 -16.17
CA PHE A 413 -1.92 12.41 -16.81
C PHE A 413 -1.42 13.76 -17.35
N LEU A 414 -2.31 14.70 -17.69
CA LEU A 414 -1.89 16.00 -18.21
C LEU A 414 -1.76 17.01 -17.06
N HIS A 415 -0.56 17.57 -16.90
CA HIS A 415 -0.37 18.74 -16.05
C HIS A 415 -0.88 20.00 -16.75
N ASP A 416 -1.83 20.69 -16.14
CA ASP A 416 -2.22 22.04 -16.56
C ASP A 416 -1.22 23.07 -16.02
N ALA A 417 -0.30 23.52 -16.89
CA ALA A 417 0.69 24.54 -16.55
C ALA A 417 0.08 25.94 -16.31
N SER A 418 -1.20 26.15 -16.64
CA SER A 418 -1.91 27.39 -16.37
C SER A 418 -2.61 27.40 -15.01
N ALA A 419 -2.79 26.23 -14.40
CA ALA A 419 -3.43 26.10 -13.09
C ALA A 419 -2.51 26.70 -11.99
N PRO A 420 -3.06 27.51 -11.08
CA PRO A 420 -2.31 27.99 -9.93
C PRO A 420 -1.99 26.83 -8.98
N GLY A 421 -0.87 26.93 -8.27
CA GLY A 421 -0.47 25.98 -7.23
C GLY A 421 0.71 25.10 -7.63
N GLU A 422 0.97 24.10 -6.79
CA GLU A 422 2.06 23.16 -7.03
C GLU A 422 1.72 22.12 -8.10
N ARG A 423 2.74 21.69 -8.84
CA ARG A 423 2.60 20.59 -9.80
C ARG A 423 2.48 19.26 -9.06
N VAL A 424 1.43 18.51 -9.37
CA VAL A 424 1.15 17.20 -8.77
C VAL A 424 1.68 16.04 -9.60
N ILE A 425 1.56 16.10 -10.93
CA ILE A 425 1.87 14.98 -11.84
C ILE A 425 2.91 15.39 -12.90
N TRP A 426 3.81 14.46 -13.21
CA TRP A 426 4.72 14.54 -14.36
C TRP A 426 4.48 13.35 -15.26
N THR A 427 4.14 13.61 -16.52
CA THR A 427 3.96 12.58 -17.54
C THR A 427 4.81 12.90 -18.76
N TYR A 428 5.53 11.89 -19.21
CA TYR A 428 6.42 11.97 -20.37
C TYR A 428 6.03 10.92 -21.40
N VAL A 429 6.28 11.24 -22.66
CA VAL A 429 6.08 10.37 -23.81
C VAL A 429 7.36 10.29 -24.64
N VAL A 430 7.51 9.20 -25.37
CA VAL A 430 8.55 9.04 -26.39
C VAL A 430 7.90 9.08 -27.75
N GLU A 431 8.26 10.08 -28.56
CA GLU A 431 7.75 10.26 -29.91
C GLU A 431 8.81 9.83 -30.95
N THR A 432 8.44 8.89 -31.81
CA THR A 432 9.27 8.44 -32.95
C THR A 432 8.45 8.56 -34.23
N ASN A 433 8.91 9.37 -35.19
CA ASN A 433 8.24 9.59 -36.48
C ASN A 433 6.76 10.01 -36.36
N GLY A 434 6.42 10.87 -35.39
CA GLY A 434 5.05 11.34 -35.16
C GLY A 434 4.15 10.39 -34.37
N LYS A 435 4.68 9.24 -33.93
CA LYS A 435 3.96 8.22 -33.16
C LYS A 435 4.46 8.16 -31.72
N ILE A 436 3.56 8.09 -30.76
CA ILE A 436 3.89 7.82 -29.35
C ILE A 436 4.17 6.32 -29.16
N THR A 437 5.40 5.96 -28.81
CA THR A 437 5.83 4.58 -28.62
C THR A 437 5.90 4.16 -27.16
N ASP A 438 6.05 5.14 -26.26
CA ASP A 438 6.19 4.91 -24.83
C ASP A 438 5.62 6.08 -24.04
N MET A 439 5.21 5.81 -22.81
CA MET A 439 4.86 6.82 -21.82
C MET A 439 5.23 6.34 -20.42
N PHE A 440 5.55 7.27 -19.53
CA PHE A 440 5.66 7.01 -18.10
C PHE A 440 5.27 8.27 -17.31
N SER A 441 4.82 8.05 -16.08
CA SER A 441 4.36 9.12 -15.21
C SER A 441 4.74 8.87 -13.75
N PHE A 442 4.85 9.95 -12.99
CA PHE A 442 5.03 9.92 -11.55
C PHE A 442 4.43 11.17 -10.91
N TYR A 443 3.89 11.03 -9.70
CA TYR A 443 3.31 12.15 -8.95
C TYR A 443 4.14 12.51 -7.72
N ASN A 444 3.99 13.74 -7.23
CA ASN A 444 4.62 14.23 -6.00
C ASN A 444 3.74 13.94 -4.79
N LEU A 445 4.29 13.29 -3.78
CA LEU A 445 3.69 13.24 -2.46
C LEU A 445 4.78 13.56 -1.44
N GLU A 446 4.62 14.69 -0.76
CA GLU A 446 5.59 15.12 0.24
C GLU A 446 5.31 14.47 1.58
N SER A 447 6.37 14.23 2.35
CA SER A 447 6.26 13.85 3.76
C SER A 447 6.86 14.93 4.63
N THR A 448 6.10 15.44 5.59
CA THR A 448 6.59 16.31 6.65
C THR A 448 7.54 15.52 7.55
N ILE A 449 8.70 16.09 7.84
CA ILE A 449 9.71 15.51 8.72
C ILE A 449 9.44 16.00 10.14
N ILE A 450 9.23 15.06 11.06
CA ILE A 450 8.97 15.33 12.46
C ILE A 450 10.33 15.44 13.16
N ASN A 451 10.53 16.50 13.95
CA ASN A 451 11.74 16.73 14.77
C ASN A 451 13.08 16.91 14.02
N SER A 452 13.10 17.53 12.84
CA SER A 452 14.35 17.95 12.18
C SER A 452 14.51 19.48 12.14
N SER A 453 15.68 19.98 12.51
CA SER A 453 16.04 21.41 12.40
C SER A 453 16.56 21.80 11.02
N LYS A 454 17.01 20.82 10.21
CA LYS A 454 17.69 21.05 8.91
C LYS A 454 16.76 20.90 7.72
N HIS A 455 15.88 19.89 7.73
CA HIS A 455 15.00 19.57 6.61
C HIS A 455 13.55 19.52 7.11
N LYS A 456 12.62 20.15 6.38
CA LYS A 456 11.20 20.17 6.76
C LYS A 456 10.36 19.12 6.06
N VAL A 457 10.73 18.77 4.82
CA VAL A 457 9.96 17.87 3.96
C VAL A 457 10.88 16.93 3.19
N ILE A 458 10.42 15.70 2.98
CA ILE A 458 10.93 14.78 1.95
C ILE A 458 9.97 14.88 0.76
N ARG A 459 10.50 15.22 -0.42
CA ARG A 459 9.75 15.22 -1.68
C ARG A 459 9.89 13.84 -2.30
N ALA A 460 8.84 13.05 -2.29
CA ALA A 460 8.84 11.72 -2.86
C ALA A 460 8.09 11.69 -4.20
N ALA A 461 8.75 11.18 -5.23
CA ALA A 461 8.11 10.84 -6.49
C ALA A 461 7.54 9.44 -6.38
N TYR A 462 6.27 9.24 -6.70
CA TYR A 462 5.66 7.90 -6.75
C TYR A 462 5.47 7.50 -8.20
N LEU A 463 6.05 6.37 -8.60
CA LEU A 463 5.82 5.80 -9.92
C LEU A 463 4.32 5.57 -10.11
N TRP A 464 3.76 6.20 -11.14
CA TRP A 464 2.34 6.09 -11.48
C TRP A 464 2.19 5.06 -12.60
N TYR A 465 1.59 5.44 -13.73
CA TYR A 465 1.46 4.55 -14.88
C TYR A 465 2.57 4.72 -15.90
N TYR A 466 2.83 3.65 -16.63
CA TYR A 466 3.66 3.64 -17.82
C TYR A 466 3.12 2.62 -18.83
N ALA A 467 3.51 2.81 -20.09
CA ALA A 467 3.21 1.88 -21.17
C ALA A 467 4.27 1.97 -22.25
N THR A 468 4.53 0.85 -22.93
CA THR A 468 5.51 0.77 -24.01
C THR A 468 5.07 -0.25 -25.05
N GLU A 469 5.31 0.03 -26.33
CA GLU A 469 5.07 -0.92 -27.42
C GLU A 469 5.83 -2.24 -27.24
N ALA A 470 6.99 -2.21 -26.56
CA ALA A 470 7.75 -3.42 -26.25
C ALA A 470 6.95 -4.43 -25.40
N GLY A 471 5.94 -3.96 -24.67
CA GLY A 471 5.03 -4.81 -23.89
C GLY A 471 3.82 -5.32 -24.66
N LEU A 472 3.64 -4.93 -25.93
CA LEU A 472 2.49 -5.32 -26.74
C LEU A 472 2.78 -6.50 -27.68
N SER A 473 4.01 -7.04 -27.67
CA SER A 473 4.35 -8.20 -28.50
C SER A 473 3.57 -9.44 -28.06
N THR A 474 3.17 -10.27 -29.03
CA THR A 474 2.49 -11.55 -28.78
C THR A 474 3.22 -12.66 -29.54
N PRO A 475 3.93 -13.59 -28.86
CA PRO A 475 4.08 -13.70 -27.40
C PRO A 475 4.90 -12.55 -26.81
N LEU A 476 4.75 -12.35 -25.49
CA LEU A 476 5.46 -11.30 -24.77
C LEU A 476 6.97 -11.59 -24.72
N ASP A 477 7.79 -10.70 -25.26
CA ASP A 477 9.24 -10.74 -25.10
C ASP A 477 9.63 -10.00 -23.81
N LYS A 478 9.69 -10.76 -22.70
CA LYS A 478 10.09 -10.21 -21.38
C LYS A 478 11.48 -9.59 -21.39
N GLY A 479 12.40 -10.09 -22.22
CA GLY A 479 13.76 -9.57 -22.30
C GLY A 479 13.80 -8.20 -22.98
N ALA A 480 13.07 -8.03 -24.08
CA ALA A 480 12.91 -6.75 -24.75
C ALA A 480 12.15 -5.75 -23.87
N LEU A 481 11.06 -6.18 -23.24
CA LEU A 481 10.28 -5.36 -22.31
C LEU A 481 11.14 -4.88 -21.14
N GLY A 482 11.84 -5.78 -20.44
CA GLY A 482 12.68 -5.43 -19.30
C GLY A 482 13.77 -4.43 -19.67
N LYS A 483 14.45 -4.62 -20.80
CA LYS A 483 15.42 -3.63 -21.31
C LYS A 483 14.79 -2.26 -21.57
N ARG A 484 13.61 -2.22 -22.19
CA ARG A 484 12.92 -0.97 -22.51
C ARG A 484 12.43 -0.26 -21.25
N LEU A 485 11.78 -0.96 -20.33
CA LEU A 485 11.35 -0.41 -19.05
C LEU A 485 12.53 0.08 -18.23
N ASN A 486 13.64 -0.67 -18.19
CA ASN A 486 14.83 -0.22 -17.47
C ASN A 486 15.34 1.13 -18.00
N ALA A 487 15.38 1.32 -19.33
CA ALA A 487 15.77 2.60 -19.93
C ALA A 487 14.80 3.74 -19.57
N LEU A 488 13.49 3.50 -19.71
CA LEU A 488 12.45 4.51 -19.42
C LEU A 488 12.46 4.93 -17.95
N ILE A 489 12.56 3.98 -17.03
CA ILE A 489 12.60 4.27 -15.59
C ILE A 489 13.93 4.91 -15.20
N GLY A 490 15.04 4.56 -15.87
CA GLY A 490 16.30 5.27 -15.73
C GLY A 490 16.16 6.76 -16.04
N ASP A 491 15.47 7.10 -17.13
CA ASP A 491 15.16 8.49 -17.48
C ASP A 491 14.16 9.13 -16.51
N ALA A 492 13.16 8.39 -16.02
CA ALA A 492 12.24 8.88 -14.98
C ALA A 492 12.98 9.27 -13.69
N LEU A 493 13.98 8.49 -13.26
CA LEU A 493 14.81 8.82 -12.10
C LEU A 493 15.64 10.10 -12.33
N ILE A 494 16.20 10.27 -13.54
CA ILE A 494 16.93 11.49 -13.91
C ILE A 494 16.00 12.71 -13.88
N LEU A 495 14.78 12.57 -14.40
CA LEU A 495 13.75 13.60 -14.36
C LEU A 495 13.29 13.90 -12.93
N GLY A 496 13.18 12.88 -12.06
CA GLY A 496 12.95 13.05 -10.63
C GLY A 496 14.04 13.91 -9.97
N LYS A 497 15.33 13.59 -10.23
CA LYS A 497 16.47 14.42 -9.77
C LYS A 497 16.39 15.86 -10.26
N LYS A 498 16.07 16.07 -11.54
CA LYS A 498 15.92 17.41 -12.13
C LYS A 498 14.81 18.21 -11.47
N ASN A 499 13.71 17.56 -11.12
CA ASN A 499 12.56 18.14 -10.43
C ASN A 499 12.70 18.17 -8.89
N LYS A 500 13.90 17.94 -8.36
CA LYS A 500 14.25 18.08 -6.93
C LYS A 500 13.46 17.13 -6.01
N PHE A 501 13.24 15.90 -6.47
CA PHE A 501 12.79 14.82 -5.62
C PHE A 501 13.96 14.20 -4.86
N ASP A 502 13.69 13.76 -3.63
CA ASP A 502 14.69 13.17 -2.74
C ASP A 502 14.68 11.64 -2.83
N VAL A 503 13.52 11.05 -3.11
CA VAL A 503 13.30 9.61 -3.24
C VAL A 503 12.30 9.34 -4.37
N PHE A 504 12.46 8.20 -5.04
CA PHE A 504 11.52 7.66 -5.99
C PHE A 504 10.93 6.35 -5.46
N ASN A 505 9.63 6.29 -5.29
CA ASN A 505 8.88 5.16 -4.76
C ASN A 505 8.25 4.36 -5.89
N GLY A 506 8.16 3.06 -5.71
CA GLY A 506 7.44 2.14 -6.57
C GLY A 506 6.86 1.00 -5.75
N LEU A 507 5.96 0.23 -6.37
CA LEU A 507 5.40 -0.98 -5.80
C LEU A 507 5.83 -2.18 -6.66
N SER A 508 5.69 -3.40 -6.17
CA SER A 508 5.93 -4.62 -6.97
C SER A 508 4.88 -4.90 -8.05
N LEU A 509 3.87 -4.02 -8.20
CA LEU A 509 2.80 -4.10 -9.21
C LEU A 509 3.29 -3.86 -10.65
N LEU A 510 2.38 -3.98 -11.63
CA LEU A 510 2.68 -3.89 -13.06
C LEU A 510 3.83 -4.84 -13.45
N ASP A 511 4.68 -4.41 -14.38
CA ASP A 511 5.91 -5.09 -14.77
C ASP A 511 7.13 -4.56 -13.98
N ASN A 512 6.92 -3.94 -12.80
CA ASN A 512 8.00 -3.31 -12.02
C ASN A 512 9.10 -4.31 -11.62
N GLY A 513 8.72 -5.58 -11.48
CA GLY A 513 9.63 -6.72 -11.32
C GLY A 513 10.83 -6.70 -12.27
N LEU A 514 10.65 -6.20 -13.49
CA LEU A 514 11.68 -6.24 -14.53
C LEU A 514 12.77 -5.17 -14.40
N PHE A 515 12.62 -4.18 -13.51
CA PHE A 515 13.58 -3.08 -13.41
C PHE A 515 13.91 -2.62 -11.99
N LEU A 516 13.09 -2.92 -10.97
CA LEU A 516 13.28 -2.36 -9.62
C LEU A 516 14.70 -2.63 -9.08
N GLU A 517 15.14 -3.88 -9.03
CA GLU A 517 16.48 -4.22 -8.51
C GLU A 517 17.60 -3.64 -9.39
N GLN A 518 17.46 -3.72 -10.71
CA GLN A 518 18.44 -3.19 -11.66
C GLN A 518 18.58 -1.65 -11.55
N GLN A 519 17.49 -0.94 -11.31
CA GLN A 519 17.48 0.50 -11.03
C GLN A 519 17.81 0.84 -9.57
N LYS A 520 18.21 -0.15 -8.76
CA LYS A 520 18.64 -0.02 -7.36
C LYS A 520 17.53 0.44 -6.41
N PHE A 521 16.27 0.14 -6.74
CA PHE A 521 15.20 0.26 -5.76
C PHE A 521 15.43 -0.76 -4.65
N GLY A 522 15.51 -0.28 -3.41
CA GLY A 522 15.60 -1.12 -2.22
C GLY A 522 14.19 -1.53 -1.76
N PRO A 523 14.02 -2.76 -1.25
CA PRO A 523 12.74 -3.19 -0.71
C PRO A 523 12.40 -2.41 0.55
N GLY A 524 11.20 -1.82 0.59
CA GLY A 524 10.62 -1.23 1.80
C GLY A 524 10.08 -2.30 2.75
N ASP A 525 9.75 -1.88 3.97
CA ASP A 525 9.06 -2.67 4.99
C ASP A 525 7.53 -2.68 4.79
N GLY A 526 6.99 -1.62 4.19
CA GLY A 526 5.57 -1.49 3.89
C GLY A 526 5.05 -2.44 2.81
N GLN A 527 3.84 -2.97 3.05
CA GLN A 527 3.02 -3.64 2.06
C GLN A 527 1.73 -2.84 1.81
N LEU A 528 1.19 -2.98 0.61
CA LEU A 528 -0.09 -2.41 0.22
C LEU A 528 -1.03 -3.54 -0.21
N HIS A 529 -2.11 -3.71 0.54
CA HIS A 529 -3.11 -4.74 0.28
C HIS A 529 -4.29 -4.16 -0.48
N TYR A 530 -4.69 -4.82 -1.57
CA TYR A 530 -5.81 -4.44 -2.42
C TYR A 530 -7.07 -5.19 -2.04
N TYR A 531 -8.19 -4.48 -1.94
CA TYR A 531 -9.47 -5.03 -1.55
C TYR A 531 -10.58 -4.60 -2.49
N LEU A 532 -11.53 -5.51 -2.70
CA LEU A 532 -12.79 -5.22 -3.37
C LEU A 532 -13.94 -5.42 -2.39
N PHE A 533 -14.71 -4.37 -2.16
CA PHE A 533 -15.93 -4.41 -1.38
C PHE A 533 -17.09 -4.89 -2.26
N ASN A 534 -17.90 -5.82 -1.74
CA ASN A 534 -19.04 -6.42 -2.44
C ASN A 534 -18.70 -7.08 -3.79
N TYR A 535 -17.48 -7.60 -3.92
CA TYR A 535 -17.06 -8.32 -5.10
C TYR A 535 -16.13 -9.48 -4.70
N ARG A 536 -16.47 -10.67 -5.19
CA ARG A 536 -15.63 -11.85 -5.08
C ARG A 536 -14.70 -11.87 -6.29
N ALA A 537 -13.40 -11.93 -6.04
CA ALA A 537 -12.40 -12.13 -7.06
C ALA A 537 -11.41 -13.20 -6.62
N ALA A 538 -10.98 -14.06 -7.55
CA ALA A 538 -9.84 -14.91 -7.27
C ALA A 538 -8.58 -14.05 -6.98
N PRO A 539 -7.66 -14.51 -6.13
CA PRO A 539 -6.41 -13.82 -5.84
C PRO A 539 -5.63 -13.43 -7.10
N ILE A 540 -4.94 -12.29 -7.05
CA ILE A 540 -4.11 -11.75 -8.14
C ILE A 540 -2.67 -11.61 -7.65
N SER A 541 -1.70 -12.00 -8.48
CA SER A 541 -0.28 -11.84 -8.13
C SER A 541 0.07 -10.37 -7.90
N GLY A 542 0.69 -10.06 -6.77
CA GLY A 542 1.17 -8.71 -6.45
C GLY A 542 2.63 -8.46 -6.83
N GLY A 543 3.26 -9.37 -7.57
CA GLY A 543 4.66 -9.27 -7.99
C GLY A 543 5.68 -9.58 -6.90
N VAL A 544 5.28 -10.36 -5.88
CA VAL A 544 6.19 -10.89 -4.86
C VAL A 544 6.01 -12.39 -4.69
N ASP A 545 7.11 -13.08 -4.41
CA ASP A 545 7.14 -14.52 -4.12
C ASP A 545 6.68 -14.82 -2.69
N MET A 546 6.66 -16.11 -2.33
CA MET A 546 6.28 -16.57 -0.99
C MET A 546 7.19 -16.06 0.13
N HIS A 547 8.39 -15.61 -0.20
CA HIS A 547 9.36 -15.04 0.72
C HIS A 547 9.33 -13.51 0.71
N ASN A 548 8.28 -12.92 0.12
CA ASN A 548 8.11 -11.48 -0.03
C ASN A 548 9.26 -10.81 -0.79
N ARG A 549 9.92 -11.56 -1.69
CA ARG A 549 10.94 -11.04 -2.62
C ARG A 549 10.30 -10.75 -3.95
N LEU A 550 10.94 -9.94 -4.78
CA LEU A 550 10.42 -9.59 -6.10
C LEU A 550 10.26 -10.85 -6.96
N ASP A 551 9.08 -11.02 -7.56
CA ASP A 551 8.83 -12.11 -8.50
C ASP A 551 9.05 -11.63 -9.94
N GLU A 552 10.26 -11.82 -10.45
CA GLU A 552 10.64 -11.42 -11.82
C GLU A 552 10.07 -12.37 -12.89
N GLU A 553 9.67 -13.59 -12.51
CA GLU A 553 9.14 -14.58 -13.43
C GLU A 553 7.63 -14.45 -13.57
N GLY A 554 6.89 -14.45 -12.46
CA GLY A 554 5.43 -14.34 -12.43
C GLY A 554 4.92 -12.92 -12.60
N LEU A 555 5.72 -11.91 -12.23
CA LEU A 555 5.35 -10.48 -12.20
C LEU A 555 4.02 -10.26 -11.46
N SER A 556 3.43 -9.07 -11.60
CA SER A 556 2.14 -8.76 -11.00
C SER A 556 1.00 -8.80 -12.01
N GLY A 557 -0.16 -9.26 -11.58
CA GLY A 557 -1.44 -9.07 -12.28
C GLY A 557 -2.16 -7.76 -11.88
N ILE A 558 -1.56 -6.94 -11.01
CA ILE A 558 -2.11 -5.65 -10.59
C ILE A 558 -1.62 -4.56 -11.54
N GLY A 559 -2.53 -4.07 -12.37
CA GLY A 559 -2.37 -2.91 -13.23
C GLY A 559 -3.10 -1.67 -12.72
N LEU A 560 -3.45 -1.63 -11.43
CA LEU A 560 -4.03 -0.48 -10.75
C LEU A 560 -2.99 0.10 -9.79
N VAL A 561 -2.76 1.41 -9.85
CA VAL A 561 -1.91 2.15 -8.92
C VAL A 561 -2.82 3.06 -8.10
N MET A 562 -2.67 3.04 -6.78
CA MET A 562 -3.46 3.85 -5.84
C MET A 562 -2.67 5.06 -5.35
N LEU A 563 -3.38 6.12 -4.95
CA LEU A 563 -2.85 7.37 -4.39
C LEU A 563 -2.64 7.34 -2.87
#